data_AF-A0A8S3JML7-F1
#
_entry.id   AF-A0A8S3JML7-F1
#
_cell.length_a   1.000
_cell.length_b   1.000
_cell.length_c   1.000
_cell.angle_alpha   90.00
_cell.angle_beta   90.00
_cell.angle_gamma   90.00
#
_symmetry.space_group_name_H-M   'P 1'
#
loop_
_entity.id
_entity.type
_entity.pdbx_description
1 polymer ?
#
loop_
_entity_poly.entity_id
_entity_poly.type
_entity_poly.pdbx_seq_one_letter_code
_entity_poly.pdbx_strand_id
1 'polypeptide(L)'
;MATVQRKTPYEILDVPKDISYSKLRIIYRKKIHEHLQKKISVSDFRLICRAYETLSDSTKRKLYDARQEWVFELRIDKYTAQQLASEPALIDDLTERLRNATLAE
;
A
#
# COMPACT_ATOMS: atom_id res chain seq x y z
N MET A 1 1.95 -25.24 -0.88
CA MET A 1 1.18 -24.05 -1.31
C MET A 1 1.14 -23.08 -0.14
N ALA A 2 1.98 -22.04 -0.16
CA ALA A 2 2.00 -21.04 0.90
C ALA A 2 0.72 -20.22 0.80
N THR A 3 -0.23 -20.47 1.71
CA THR A 3 -1.33 -19.54 1.98
C THR A 3 -0.69 -18.24 2.43
N VAL A 4 -0.61 -17.26 1.52
CA VAL A 4 -0.27 -15.88 1.88
C VAL A 4 -1.33 -15.47 2.89
N GLN A 5 -0.98 -15.54 4.18
CA GLN A 5 -1.77 -15.01 5.28
C GLN A 5 -1.99 -13.54 4.93
N ARG A 6 -3.15 -13.21 4.34
CA ARG A 6 -3.49 -11.85 3.93
C ARG A 6 -3.72 -11.07 5.22
N LYS A 7 -2.64 -10.54 5.78
CA LYS A 7 -2.68 -9.67 6.96
C LYS A 7 -3.71 -8.58 6.69
N THR A 8 -4.58 -8.32 7.66
CA THR A 8 -5.60 -7.27 7.49
C THR A 8 -4.94 -5.88 7.54
N PRO A 9 -5.58 -4.83 6.98
CA PRO A 9 -5.13 -3.45 7.16
C PRO A 9 -4.92 -3.08 8.65
N TYR A 10 -5.78 -3.59 9.52
CA TYR A 10 -5.70 -3.39 10.97
C TYR A 10 -4.44 -4.07 11.57
N GLU A 11 -4.14 -5.30 11.16
CA GLU A 11 -2.92 -6.03 11.59
C GLU A 11 -1.63 -5.40 11.05
N ILE A 12 -1.65 -4.87 9.82
CA ILE A 12 -0.48 -4.24 9.21
C ILE A 12 -0.09 -2.94 9.93
N LEU A 13 -1.10 -2.18 10.35
CA LEU A 13 -0.88 -0.96 11.13
C LEU A 13 -0.71 -1.25 12.63
N ASP A 14 -0.92 -2.49 13.07
CA ASP A 14 -0.93 -2.91 14.47
C ASP A 14 -1.93 -2.08 15.30
N VAL A 15 -3.17 -1.99 14.80
CA VAL A 15 -4.23 -1.17 15.40
C VAL A 15 -5.52 -1.96 15.63
N PRO A 16 -6.30 -1.60 16.67
CA PRO A 16 -7.61 -2.21 16.88
C PRO A 16 -8.62 -1.76 15.82
N LYS A 17 -9.64 -2.60 15.56
CA LYS A 17 -10.71 -2.32 14.60
C LYS A 17 -11.55 -1.08 14.94
N ASP A 18 -11.64 -0.73 16.21
CA ASP A 18 -12.39 0.43 16.72
C ASP A 18 -11.55 1.72 16.76
N ILE A 19 -10.40 1.77 16.07
CA ILE A 19 -9.52 2.93 16.15
C ILE A 19 -10.14 4.19 15.53
N SER A 20 -10.02 5.31 16.24
CA SER A 20 -10.38 6.64 15.73
C SER A 20 -9.39 7.12 14.67
N TYR A 21 -9.89 7.88 13.68
CA TYR A 21 -9.09 8.46 12.61
C TYR A 21 -7.91 9.30 13.12
N SER A 22 -8.11 10.07 14.20
CA SER A 22 -7.05 10.89 14.78
C SER A 22 -5.87 10.05 15.30
N LYS A 23 -6.17 8.93 15.96
CA LYS A 23 -5.16 7.97 16.45
C LYS A 23 -4.48 7.24 15.28
N LEU A 24 -5.25 6.81 14.28
CA LEU A 24 -4.73 6.18 13.07
C LEU A 24 -3.68 7.07 12.36
N ARG A 25 -3.97 8.37 12.24
CA ARG A 25 -3.07 9.35 11.63
C ARG A 25 -1.75 9.50 12.40
N ILE A 26 -1.80 9.48 13.73
CA ILE A 26 -0.60 9.57 14.58
C ILE A 26 0.29 8.33 14.38
N ILE A 27 -0.31 7.14 14.36
CA ILE A 27 0.40 5.88 14.15
C ILE A 27 1.05 5.84 12.77
N TYR A 28 0.32 6.24 11.73
CA TYR A 28 0.85 6.32 10.38
C TYR A 28 2.05 7.27 10.26
N ARG A 29 1.97 8.46 10.90
CA ARG A 29 3.11 9.39 10.96
C ARG A 29 4.33 8.78 11.64
N LYS A 30 4.14 8.02 12.72
CA LYS A 30 5.24 7.29 13.37
C LYS A 30 5.89 6.28 12.41
N LYS A 31 5.09 5.54 11.63
CA LYS A 31 5.59 4.60 10.61
C LYS A 31 6.37 5.29 9.49
N ILE A 32 5.97 6.49 9.07
CA ILE A 32 6.76 7.31 8.12
C ILE A 32 8.14 7.62 8.69
N HIS A 33 8.22 8.05 9.96
CA HIS A 33 9.52 8.32 10.60
C HIS A 33 10.38 7.06 10.73
N GLU A 34 9.79 5.91 11.06
CA GLU A 34 10.48 4.61 11.11
C GLU A 34 11.03 4.22 9.72
N HIS A 35 10.29 4.50 8.64
CA HIS A 35 10.77 4.29 7.27
C HIS A 35 11.93 5.24 6.90
N LEU A 36 11.85 6.52 7.22
CA LEU A 36 12.94 7.49 7.01
C LEU A 36 14.21 7.11 7.77
N GLN A 37 14.05 6.49 8.95
CA GLN A 37 15.15 5.93 9.74
C GLN A 37 15.66 4.57 9.22
N LYS A 38 15.15 4.09 8.08
CA LYS A 38 15.48 2.78 7.47
C LYS A 38 15.19 1.57 8.37
N LYS A 39 14.28 1.71 9.35
CA LYS A 39 13.86 0.60 10.24
C LYS A 39 12.83 -0.32 9.59
N ILE A 40 12.15 0.17 8.56
CA ILE A 40 11.10 -0.54 7.82
C ILE A 40 11.52 -0.64 6.36
N SER A 41 11.39 -1.83 5.79
CA SER A 41 11.67 -2.07 4.36
C SER A 41 10.72 -1.24 3.47
N VAL A 42 11.15 -0.94 2.25
CA VAL A 42 10.31 -0.21 1.28
C VAL A 42 9.02 -1.01 0.97
N SER A 43 9.11 -2.32 0.89
CA SER A 43 7.96 -3.21 0.65
C SER A 43 6.94 -3.18 1.80
N ASP A 44 7.41 -3.23 3.04
CA ASP A 44 6.52 -3.16 4.21
C ASP A 44 5.89 -1.77 4.34
N PHE A 45 6.63 -0.72 4.02
CA PHE A 45 6.10 0.64 4.02
C PHE A 45 5.00 0.82 2.97
N ARG A 46 5.14 0.22 1.78
CA ARG A 46 4.05 0.23 0.77
C ARG A 46 2.78 -0.44 1.31
N LEU A 47 2.89 -1.56 2.01
CA LEU A 47 1.74 -2.22 2.65
C LEU A 47 1.09 -1.33 3.71
N ILE A 48 1.90 -0.66 4.53
CA ILE A 48 1.45 0.29 5.55
C ILE A 48 0.68 1.46 4.90
N CYS A 49 1.19 2.02 3.80
CA CYS A 49 0.51 3.07 3.05
C CYS A 49 -0.85 2.61 2.53
N ARG A 50 -0.95 1.39 1.99
CA ARG A 50 -2.21 0.83 1.47
C ARG A 50 -3.21 0.51 2.57
N ALA A 51 -2.74 -0.02 3.69
CA ALA A 51 -3.56 -0.23 4.87
C ALA A 51 -4.12 1.11 5.38
N TYR A 52 -3.28 2.15 5.47
CA TYR A 52 -3.70 3.48 5.86
C TYR A 52 -4.70 4.09 4.86
N GLU A 53 -4.47 3.99 3.55
CA GLU A 53 -5.39 4.50 2.53
C GLU A 53 -6.80 3.89 2.69
N THR A 54 -6.86 2.58 2.94
CA THR A 54 -8.13 1.85 3.15
C THR A 54 -8.85 2.29 4.42
N LEU A 55 -8.12 2.50 5.52
CA LEU A 55 -8.69 2.82 6.84
C LEU A 55 -8.90 4.33 7.08
N SER A 56 -8.22 5.18 6.31
CA SER A 56 -8.28 6.64 6.45
C SER A 56 -9.56 7.25 5.90
N ASP A 57 -10.13 6.66 4.84
CA ASP A 57 -11.39 7.09 4.25
C ASP A 57 -12.56 6.31 4.88
N SER A 58 -13.53 7.02 5.46
CA SER A 58 -14.67 6.40 6.12
C SER A 58 -15.50 5.51 5.19
N THR A 59 -15.57 5.85 3.91
CA THR A 59 -16.31 5.08 2.89
C THR A 59 -15.55 3.80 2.54
N LYS A 60 -14.24 3.92 2.29
CA LYS A 60 -13.38 2.75 2.02
C LYS A 60 -13.32 1.81 3.23
N ARG A 61 -13.23 2.36 4.45
CA ARG A 61 -13.24 1.59 5.70
C ARG A 61 -14.55 0.84 5.89
N LYS A 62 -15.70 1.49 5.69
CA LYS A 62 -17.01 0.81 5.75
C LYS A 62 -17.13 -0.30 4.71
N LEU A 63 -16.67 -0.07 3.48
CA LEU A 63 -16.67 -1.10 2.43
C LEU A 63 -15.76 -2.27 2.81
N TYR A 64 -14.59 -1.99 3.36
CA TYR A 64 -13.69 -3.01 3.88
C TYR A 64 -14.33 -3.78 5.05
N ASP A 65 -14.91 -3.10 6.03
CA ASP A 65 -15.54 -3.76 7.17
C ASP A 65 -16.76 -4.60 6.76
N ALA A 66 -17.48 -4.19 5.71
CA ALA A 66 -18.65 -4.91 5.19
C ALA A 66 -18.30 -6.10 4.29
N ARG A 67 -17.27 -5.99 3.45
CA ARG A 67 -16.91 -7.03 2.45
C ARG A 67 -15.70 -7.86 2.84
N GLN A 68 -14.87 -7.35 3.76
CA GLN A 68 -13.54 -7.87 4.10
C GLN A 68 -12.58 -8.00 2.90
N GLU A 69 -12.93 -7.36 1.79
CA GLU A 69 -12.13 -7.32 0.58
C GLU A 69 -11.18 -6.13 0.65
N TRP A 70 -9.88 -6.41 0.60
CA TRP A 70 -8.86 -5.38 0.45
C TRP A 70 -7.82 -5.77 -0.58
N VAL A 71 -7.31 -4.76 -1.27
CA VAL A 71 -6.30 -4.91 -2.31
C VAL A 71 -4.96 -4.46 -1.72
N PHE A 72 -4.13 -5.45 -1.36
CA PHE A 72 -2.81 -5.21 -0.76
C PHE A 72 -1.73 -4.94 -1.80
N GLU A 73 -1.94 -5.44 -3.02
CA GLU A 73 -1.00 -5.35 -4.11
C GLU A 73 -1.51 -4.38 -5.17
N LEU A 74 -0.64 -3.45 -5.53
CA LEU A 74 -0.89 -2.58 -6.66
C LEU A 74 -0.59 -3.34 -7.92
N ARG A 75 -1.65 -3.78 -8.55
CA ARG A 75 -1.61 -4.23 -9.93
C ARG A 75 -1.22 -3.05 -10.82
N ILE A 76 0.06 -2.97 -11.15
CA ILE A 76 0.67 -1.93 -12.02
C ILE A 76 -0.10 -1.85 -13.35
N ASP A 77 -0.71 -2.96 -13.79
CA ASP A 77 -1.64 -3.07 -14.91
C ASP A 77 -2.91 -2.19 -14.81
N LYS A 78 -3.26 -1.68 -13.63
CA LYS A 78 -4.43 -0.82 -13.42
C LYS A 78 -4.10 0.65 -13.18
N TYR A 79 -2.82 1.02 -13.13
CA TYR A 79 -2.40 2.40 -12.93
C TYR A 79 -2.12 3.06 -14.27
N THR A 80 -2.65 4.27 -14.46
CA THR A 80 -2.25 5.08 -15.62
C THR A 80 -0.78 5.48 -15.47
N ALA A 81 -0.08 5.65 -16.59
CA ALA A 81 1.33 6.05 -16.60
C ALA A 81 1.60 7.31 -15.75
N GLN A 82 0.62 8.21 -15.65
CA GLN A 82 0.68 9.42 -14.81
C GLN A 82 0.70 9.11 -13.30
N GLN A 83 -0.04 8.09 -12.86
CA GLN A 83 -0.05 7.65 -11.46
C GLN A 83 1.25 6.90 -11.10
N LEU A 84 1.82 6.16 -12.05
CA LEU A 84 3.13 5.52 -11.89
C LEU A 84 4.27 6.55 -11.80
N ALA A 85 4.20 7.63 -12.59
CA ALA A 85 5.19 8.71 -12.58
C ALA A 85 5.22 9.51 -11.25
N SER A 86 4.15 9.48 -10.46
CA SER A 86 4.09 10.13 -9.15
C SER A 86 4.77 9.35 -8.01
N GLU A 87 5.12 8.07 -8.22
CA GLU A 87 5.86 7.26 -7.26
C GLU A 87 7.26 6.92 -7.81
N PRO A 88 8.36 7.52 -7.28
CA PRO A 88 9.71 7.34 -7.83
C PRO A 88 10.16 5.88 -7.89
N ALA A 89 9.69 5.04 -6.98
CA ALA A 89 10.02 3.62 -6.91
C ALA A 89 9.24 2.74 -7.91
N LEU A 90 8.28 3.31 -8.65
CA LEU A 90 7.58 2.67 -9.76
C LEU A 90 8.17 3.09 -11.13
N ILE A 91 9.02 4.13 -11.16
CA ILE A 91 9.73 4.56 -12.36
C ILE A 91 10.72 3.50 -12.82
N ASP A 92 11.41 2.82 -11.90
CA ASP A 92 12.35 1.74 -12.22
C ASP A 92 11.63 0.57 -12.91
N ASP A 93 10.49 0.14 -12.37
CA ASP A 93 9.64 -0.93 -12.92
C ASP A 93 9.04 -0.55 -14.29
N LEU A 94 8.59 0.71 -14.44
CA LEU A 94 8.14 1.25 -15.72
C LEU A 94 9.27 1.26 -16.77
N THR A 95 10.48 1.65 -16.35
CA THR A 95 11.65 1.71 -17.22
C THR A 95 12.06 0.32 -17.69
N GLU A 96 12.00 -0.68 -16.80
CA GLU A 96 12.25 -2.08 -17.14
C GLU A 96 11.19 -2.62 -18.12
N ARG A 97 9.92 -2.29 -17.92
CA ARG A 97 8.83 -2.65 -18.84
C ARG A 97 8.98 -2.01 -20.22
N LEU A 98 9.33 -0.72 -20.30
CA LEU A 98 9.56 -0.03 -21.57
C LEU A 98 10.74 -0.64 -22.33
N ARG A 99 11.83 -1.00 -21.64
CA ARG A 99 12.97 -1.71 -22.23
C ARG A 99 12.57 -3.06 -22.81
N ASN A 100 11.74 -3.82 -22.09
CA ASN A 100 11.28 -5.14 -22.53
C ASN A 100 10.23 -5.06 -23.64
N ALA A 101 9.46 -3.97 -23.73
CA ALA A 101 8.45 -3.76 -24.77
C ALA A 101 9.05 -3.41 -26.15
N THR A 102 10.28 -2.91 -26.21
CA THR A 102 10.95 -2.48 -27.45
C THR A 102 11.75 -3.57 -28.19
N LEU A 103 11.55 -4.86 -27.89
CA LEU A 103 12.21 -5.97 -28.60
C LEU A 103 11.21 -7.03 -29.06
N ALA A 104 10.28 -6.62 -29.92
CA ALA A 104 9.58 -7.53 -30.82
C ALA A 104 9.55 -6.85 -32.21
N GLU A 105 10.57 -7.15 -33.02
CA GLU A 105 10.48 -7.05 -34.49
C GLU A 105 9.53 -8.14 -35.02
#